data_AF-A0A9D6F9D8-F1
#
_entry.id   AF-A0A9D6F9D8-F1
#
_cell.length_a   1.000
_cell.length_b   1.000
_cell.length_c   1.000
_cell.angle_alpha   90.00
_cell.angle_beta   90.00
_cell.angle_gamma   90.00
#
_symmetry.space_group_name_H-M   'P 1'
#
loop_
_entity.id
_entity.type
_entity.pdbx_description
1 polymer ?
#
loop_
_entity_poly.entity_id
_entity_poly.type
_entity_poly.pdbx_seq_one_letter_code
_entity_poly.pdbx_strand_id
1 'polypeptide(L)'
;MWYGLAADFIALVHLAFLTFVVLGVLLGRRHPWWRLAHLAAMAYGVLIEVFYWYCPLTYIEQYLRERAGEGYYAEPFIAHYLNRIIYVDVPQEILIVAAIVILSVNSGFYIHSWRREKLLHTG
;
A
#
# COMPACT_ATOMS: atom_id res chain seq x y z
N MET A 1 23.53 0.44 -14.22
CA MET A 1 23.00 1.83 -14.29
C MET A 1 21.51 1.85 -14.62
N TRP A 2 21.06 1.43 -15.82
CA TRP A 2 19.64 1.45 -16.19
C TRP A 2 18.73 0.56 -15.33
N TYR A 3 19.19 -0.64 -14.96
CA TYR A 3 18.42 -1.55 -14.09
C TYR A 3 18.21 -0.98 -12.68
N GLY A 4 19.21 -0.33 -12.09
CA GLY A 4 19.08 0.32 -10.78
C GLY A 4 18.08 1.48 -10.82
N LEU A 5 18.14 2.34 -11.84
CA LEU A 5 17.14 3.40 -12.05
C LEU A 5 15.72 2.85 -12.21
N ALA A 6 15.56 1.74 -12.94
CA ALA A 6 14.27 1.08 -13.08
C ALA A 6 13.79 0.48 -11.74
N ALA A 7 14.69 -0.13 -10.95
CA ALA A 7 14.36 -0.63 -9.62
C ALA A 7 13.88 0.49 -8.69
N ASP A 8 14.60 1.62 -8.66
CA ASP A 8 14.22 2.78 -7.86
C ASP A 8 12.87 3.37 -8.31
N PHE A 9 12.60 3.38 -9.61
CA PHE A 9 11.29 3.77 -10.13
C PHE A 9 10.17 2.83 -9.64
N ILE A 10 10.39 1.51 -9.68
CA ILE A 10 9.41 0.54 -9.18
C ILE A 10 9.19 0.70 -7.66
N ALA A 11 10.25 0.94 -6.89
CA ALA A 11 10.15 1.23 -5.47
C ALA A 11 9.31 2.49 -5.20
N LEU A 12 9.52 3.56 -5.99
CA LEU A 12 8.71 4.78 -5.91
C LEU A 12 7.24 4.53 -6.26
N VAL A 13 6.95 3.73 -7.29
CA VAL A 13 5.58 3.33 -7.63
C VAL A 13 4.95 2.54 -6.48
N HIS A 14 5.71 1.64 -5.85
CA HIS A 14 5.23 0.89 -4.70
C HIS A 14 4.95 1.81 -3.50
N LEU A 15 5.82 2.78 -3.21
CA LEU A 15 5.57 3.79 -2.17
C LEU A 15 4.35 4.67 -2.50
N ALA A 16 4.13 5.02 -3.76
CA ALA A 16 2.94 5.74 -4.19
C ALA A 16 1.67 4.91 -3.99
N PHE A 17 1.72 3.60 -4.27
CA PHE A 17 0.64 2.67 -3.98
C PHE A 17 0.34 2.61 -2.47
N LEU A 18 1.35 2.49 -1.61
CA LEU A 18 1.18 2.50 -0.15
C LEU A 18 0.58 3.83 0.34
N THR A 19 1.07 4.95 -0.20
CA THR A 19 0.53 6.28 0.10
C THR A 19 -0.94 6.38 -0.30
N PHE A 20 -1.31 5.83 -1.45
CA PHE A 20 -2.69 5.75 -1.90
C PHE A 20 -3.55 4.87 -1.00
N VAL A 21 -3.04 3.75 -0.49
CA VAL A 21 -3.74 2.89 0.48
C VAL A 21 -4.01 3.63 1.80
N VAL A 22 -3.11 4.49 2.25
CA VAL A 22 -3.27 5.24 3.52
C VAL A 22 -4.19 6.44 3.36
N LEU A 23 -4.00 7.24 2.30
CA LEU A 23 -4.62 8.56 2.13
C LEU A 23 -5.69 8.62 1.03
N GLY A 24 -5.92 7.53 0.30
CA GLY A 24 -6.78 7.50 -0.87
C GLY A 24 -8.25 7.78 -0.59
N VAL A 25 -8.68 7.71 0.67
CA VAL A 25 -10.03 8.14 1.09
C VAL A 25 -10.32 9.59 0.71
N LEU A 26 -9.32 10.47 0.76
CA LEU A 26 -9.47 11.88 0.39
C LEU A 26 -9.82 12.04 -1.10
N LEU A 27 -9.23 11.20 -1.96
CA LEU A 27 -9.50 11.17 -3.39
C LEU A 27 -10.83 10.47 -3.71
N GLY A 28 -11.10 9.34 -3.04
CA GLY A 28 -12.31 8.55 -3.25
C GLY A 28 -13.60 9.27 -2.86
N ARG A 29 -13.55 10.27 -1.98
CA ARG A 29 -14.70 11.14 -1.68
C ARG A 29 -15.14 12.01 -2.86
N ARG A 30 -14.26 12.30 -3.81
CA ARG A 30 -14.57 13.17 -4.96
C ARG A 30 -15.22 12.44 -6.12
N HIS A 31 -14.96 11.14 -6.27
CA HIS A 31 -15.41 10.40 -7.44
C HIS A 31 -15.56 8.89 -7.15
N PRO A 32 -16.65 8.24 -7.62
CA PRO A 32 -16.92 6.83 -7.32
C PRO A 32 -15.85 5.88 -7.87
N TRP A 33 -15.20 6.21 -9.00
CA TRP A 33 -14.12 5.39 -9.54
C TRP A 33 -12.88 5.39 -8.64
N TRP A 34 -12.50 6.54 -8.09
CA TRP A 34 -11.39 6.64 -7.12
C TRP A 34 -11.71 5.88 -5.84
N ARG A 35 -12.98 5.89 -5.40
CA ARG A 35 -13.43 5.08 -4.27
C ARG A 35 -13.25 3.59 -4.54
N LEU A 36 -13.69 3.11 -5.70
CA LEU A 36 -13.56 1.69 -6.06
C LEU A 36 -12.09 1.28 -6.17
N ALA A 37 -11.26 2.09 -6.84
CA ALA A 37 -9.82 1.87 -6.94
C ALA A 37 -9.15 1.82 -5.56
N HIS A 38 -9.53 2.73 -4.65
CA HIS A 38 -9.00 2.74 -3.29
C HIS A 38 -9.40 1.49 -2.51
N LEU A 39 -10.66 1.07 -2.58
CA LEU A 39 -11.13 -0.15 -1.91
C LEU A 39 -10.41 -1.39 -2.45
N ALA A 40 -10.24 -1.49 -3.77
CA ALA A 40 -9.51 -2.59 -4.40
C ALA A 40 -8.03 -2.61 -3.97
N ALA A 41 -7.38 -1.45 -3.92
CA ALA A 41 -6.00 -1.32 -3.46
C ALA A 41 -5.82 -1.75 -2.00
N MET A 42 -6.70 -1.29 -1.10
CA MET A 42 -6.65 -1.68 0.32
C MET A 42 -6.91 -3.19 0.49
N ALA A 43 -7.91 -3.74 -0.20
CA ALA A 43 -8.21 -5.17 -0.15
C ALA A 43 -7.02 -6.00 -0.63
N TYR A 44 -6.42 -5.61 -1.75
CA TYR A 44 -5.23 -6.25 -2.29
C TYR A 44 -4.05 -6.21 -1.32
N GLY A 45 -3.75 -5.04 -0.73
CA GLY A 45 -2.68 -4.89 0.25
C GLY A 45 -2.88 -5.78 1.47
N VAL A 46 -4.08 -5.80 2.05
CA VAL A 46 -4.40 -6.66 3.21
C VAL A 46 -4.27 -8.14 2.86
N LEU A 47 -4.75 -8.56 1.68
CA LEU A 47 -4.62 -9.96 1.25
C LEU A 47 -3.16 -10.39 1.14
N ILE A 48 -2.30 -9.56 0.55
CA ILE A 48 -0.88 -9.87 0.43
C ILE A 48 -0.23 -10.06 1.79
N GLU A 49 -0.47 -9.14 2.73
CA GLU A 49 0.12 -9.19 4.07
C GLU A 49 -0.38 -10.41 4.86
N VAL A 50 -1.70 -10.68 4.84
CA VAL A 50 -2.33 -11.77 5.60
C VAL A 50 -1.92 -13.15 5.09
N PHE A 51 -1.82 -13.32 3.76
CA PHE A 51 -1.45 -14.60 3.16
C PHE A 51 0.06 -14.80 2.99
N TYR A 52 0.88 -13.85 3.47
CA TYR A 52 2.33 -13.88 3.28
C TYR A 52 2.71 -14.04 1.79
N TRP A 53 1.91 -13.45 0.91
CA TRP A 53 2.12 -13.54 -0.54
C TRP A 53 3.20 -12.57 -0.99
N TYR A 54 3.84 -12.92 -2.11
CA TYR A 54 4.78 -12.02 -2.77
C TYR A 54 4.03 -10.88 -3.46
N CYS A 55 4.48 -9.65 -3.21
CA CYS A 55 4.03 -8.48 -3.97
C CYS A 55 4.73 -8.45 -5.34
N PRO A 56 4.01 -8.44 -6.47
CA PRO A 56 4.59 -8.40 -7.81
C PRO A 56 5.53 -7.21 -8.02
N LEU A 57 5.22 -6.05 -7.43
CA LEU A 57 6.10 -4.86 -7.51
C LEU A 57 7.43 -5.12 -6.82
N THR A 58 7.42 -5.68 -5.60
CA THR A 58 8.64 -6.07 -4.89
C THR A 58 9.44 -7.09 -5.69
N TYR A 59 8.79 -8.08 -6.28
CA TYR A 59 9.47 -9.08 -7.09
C TYR A 59 10.18 -8.45 -8.29
N ILE A 60 9.50 -7.55 -9.02
CA ILE A 60 10.08 -6.84 -10.16
C ILE A 60 11.24 -5.94 -9.71
N GLU A 61 11.08 -5.21 -8.59
CA GLU A 61 12.15 -4.39 -8.03
C GLU A 61 13.38 -5.24 -7.71
N GLN A 62 13.23 -6.33 -6.95
CA GLN A 62 14.33 -7.18 -6.54
C GLN A 62 15.03 -7.81 -7.74
N TYR A 63 14.28 -8.25 -8.74
CA TYR A 63 14.83 -8.73 -10.00
C TYR A 63 15.69 -7.67 -10.70
N LEU A 64 15.24 -6.41 -10.72
CA LEU A 64 16.00 -5.31 -11.31
C LEU A 64 17.23 -4.94 -10.47
N ARG A 65 17.15 -4.98 -9.13
CA ARG A 65 18.29 -4.76 -8.22
C ARG A 65 19.35 -5.84 -8.37
N GLU A 66 18.94 -7.10 -8.48
CA GLU A 66 19.85 -8.22 -8.75
C GLU A 66 20.58 -8.03 -10.09
N ARG A 67 19.84 -7.65 -11.16
CA ARG A 67 20.42 -7.33 -12.48
C ARG A 67 21.33 -6.10 -12.46
N ALA A 68 21.16 -5.21 -11.49
CA ALA A 68 22.04 -4.07 -11.26
C ALA A 68 23.29 -4.41 -10.43
N GLY A 69 23.37 -5.62 -9.86
CA GLY A 69 24.45 -6.03 -8.94
C GLY A 69 24.28 -5.52 -7.51
N GLU A 70 23.10 -5.04 -7.15
CA GLU A 70 22.79 -4.43 -5.84
C GLU A 70 22.36 -5.47 -4.79
N GLY A 71 22.12 -6.72 -5.20
CA GLY A 71 21.74 -7.82 -4.33
C GLY A 71 20.23 -8.00 -4.16
N TYR A 72 19.87 -8.86 -3.22
CA TYR A 72 18.50 -9.30 -2.91
C TYR A 72 18.27 -9.19 -1.40
N TYR A 73 17.04 -8.90 -0.98
CA TYR A 73 16.65 -8.85 0.43
C TYR A 73 15.43 -9.75 0.70
N ALA A 74 15.47 -10.46 1.83
CA ALA A 74 14.46 -11.48 2.15
C ALA A 74 13.24 -10.90 2.88
N GLU A 75 13.41 -9.72 3.46
CA GLU A 75 12.42 -9.04 4.27
C GLU A 75 11.25 -8.51 3.41
N PRO A 76 10.05 -8.33 3.99
CA PRO A 76 8.97 -7.61 3.34
C PRO A 76 9.42 -6.21 2.89
N PHE A 77 8.91 -5.72 1.76
CA PHE A 77 9.27 -4.40 1.20
C PHE A 77 9.15 -3.28 2.24
N ILE A 78 8.03 -3.23 2.97
CA ILE A 78 7.81 -2.20 3.99
C ILE A 78 8.84 -2.31 5.10
N ALA A 79 9.12 -3.51 5.60
CA ALA A 79 10.12 -3.74 6.64
C ALA A 79 11.53 -3.34 6.17
N HIS A 80 11.94 -3.74 4.96
CA HIS A 80 13.22 -3.38 4.36
C HIS A 80 13.41 -1.86 4.30
N TYR A 81 12.43 -1.12 3.76
CA TYR A 81 12.53 0.33 3.62
C TYR A 81 12.37 1.08 4.95
N LEU A 82 11.54 0.61 5.88
CA LEU A 82 11.46 1.20 7.23
C LEU A 82 12.80 1.06 7.96
N ASN A 83 13.40 -0.13 7.95
CA ASN A 83 14.70 -0.34 8.56
C ASN A 83 15.77 0.55 7.89
N ARG A 84 15.75 0.65 6.56
CA ARG A 84 16.75 1.46 5.83
C ARG A 84 16.61 2.98 6.07
N ILE A 85 15.40 3.49 6.24
CA ILE A 85 15.15 4.95 6.35
C ILE A 85 15.16 5.41 7.79
N ILE A 86 14.55 4.64 8.70
CA ILE A 86 14.35 5.03 10.10
C ILE A 86 14.95 4.03 11.12
N TYR A 87 15.68 3.00 10.67
CA TYR A 87 16.35 2.00 11.53
C TYR A 87 15.41 1.23 12.46
N VAL A 88 14.20 0.94 11.98
CA VAL A 88 13.20 0.14 12.70
C VAL A 88 13.01 -1.20 12.04
N ASP A 89 13.28 -2.28 12.77
CA ASP A 89 12.93 -3.63 12.37
C ASP A 89 11.48 -3.93 12.78
N VAL A 90 10.60 -4.08 11.79
CA VAL A 90 9.16 -4.26 12.00
C VAL A 90 8.78 -5.69 11.62
N PRO A 91 8.32 -6.50 12.59
CA PRO A 91 7.82 -7.84 12.31
C PRO A 91 6.55 -7.79 11.46
N GLN A 92 6.38 -8.80 10.61
CA GLN A 92 5.29 -8.85 9.62
C GLN A 92 3.89 -8.84 10.28
N GLU A 93 3.77 -9.38 11.48
CA GLU A 93 2.53 -9.37 12.26
C GLU A 93 2.06 -7.93 12.57
N ILE A 94 3.00 -7.01 12.81
CA ILE A 94 2.68 -5.59 13.01
C ILE A 94 2.22 -4.95 11.71
N LEU A 95 2.80 -5.33 10.57
CA LEU A 95 2.35 -4.86 9.24
C LEU A 95 0.93 -5.33 8.94
N ILE A 96 0.59 -6.58 9.25
CA ILE A 96 -0.77 -7.12 9.11
C ILE A 96 -1.75 -6.32 9.97
N VAL A 97 -1.43 -6.09 11.24
CA VAL A 97 -2.28 -5.29 12.15
C VAL A 97 -2.44 -3.88 11.62
N ALA A 98 -1.37 -3.23 11.17
CA ALA A 98 -1.42 -1.90 10.57
C ALA A 98 -2.32 -1.87 9.33
N ALA A 99 -2.20 -2.84 8.43
CA ALA A 99 -3.01 -2.95 7.22
C ALA A 99 -4.51 -3.11 7.56
N ILE A 100 -4.86 -3.95 8.54
CA ILE A 100 -6.24 -4.14 9.01
C ILE A 100 -6.80 -2.85 9.64
N VAL A 101 -6.00 -2.16 10.45
CA VAL A 101 -6.39 -0.87 11.07
C VAL A 101 -6.65 0.17 9.98
N ILE A 102 -5.74 0.32 9.01
CA ILE A 102 -5.89 1.26 7.89
C ILE A 102 -7.16 0.96 7.10
N LEU A 103 -7.41 -0.32 6.76
CA LEU A 103 -8.63 -0.74 6.06
C LEU A 103 -9.88 -0.38 6.86
N SER A 104 -9.90 -0.68 8.16
CA SER A 104 -11.05 -0.45 9.04
C SER A 104 -11.37 1.04 9.18
N VAL A 105 -10.35 1.86 9.42
CA VAL A 105 -10.48 3.32 9.55
C VAL A 105 -10.98 3.95 8.25
N ASN A 106 -10.36 3.62 7.12
CA ASN A 106 -10.75 4.16 5.81
C ASN A 106 -12.17 3.72 5.40
N SER A 107 -12.54 2.47 5.67
CA SER A 107 -13.90 1.97 5.43
C SER A 107 -14.93 2.69 6.30
N GLY A 108 -14.60 2.96 7.57
CA GLY A 108 -15.41 3.77 8.47
C GLY A 108 -15.68 5.17 7.94
N PHE A 109 -14.67 5.83 7.37
CA PHE A 109 -14.82 7.14 6.73
C PHE A 109 -15.77 7.10 5.52
N TYR A 110 -15.67 6.09 4.66
CA TYR A 110 -16.60 5.94 3.53
C TYR A 110 -18.04 5.66 3.97
N ILE A 111 -18.24 4.82 4.99
CA ILE A 111 -19.56 4.54 5.55
C ILE A 111 -20.16 5.82 6.15
N HIS A 112 -19.37 6.58 6.91
CA HIS A 112 -19.82 7.82 7.50
C HIS A 112 -20.19 8.87 6.45
N SER A 113 -19.36 9.06 5.41
CA SER A 113 -19.66 10.02 4.34
C SER A 113 -20.95 9.65 3.59
N TRP A 114 -21.11 8.37 3.27
CA TRP A 114 -22.31 7.88 2.57
C TRP A 114 -23.59 8.04 3.40
N ARG A 115 -23.53 7.80 4.72
CA ARG A 115 -24.66 8.05 5.62
C ARG A 115 -25.05 9.52 5.67
N ARG A 116 -24.08 10.45 5.68
CA ARG A 116 -24.37 11.89 5.66
C ARG A 116 -25.02 12.34 4.35
N GLU A 117 -24.55 11.84 3.21
CA GLU A 117 -25.13 12.15 1.90
C GLU A 117 -26.60 11.70 1.81
N LYS A 118 -26.92 10.49 2.29
CA LYS A 118 -28.31 10.00 2.31
C LYS A 118 -29.23 10.86 3.18
N LEU A 119 -28.79 11.23 4.38
CA LEU A 119 -29.59 12.04 5.31
C LEU A 119 -29.92 13.44 4.74
N LEU A 120 -29.03 14.01 3.92
CA LEU A 120 -29.23 15.33 3.29
C LEU A 120 -30.20 15.29 2.10
N HIS A 121 -30.39 14.14 1.45
CA HIS A 121 -31.30 13.98 0.31
C HIS A 121 -32.71 13.50 0.69
N THR A 122 -32.92 13.04 1.93
CA THR A 122 -34.23 12.59 2.43
C THR A 122 -34.95 13.62 3.32
N GLY A 123 -34.39 14.82 3.48
CA GLY A 123 -34.95 15.92 4.29
C GLY A 123 -35.57 17.03 3.46
#